data_AF-A0ABD3VA43-F1
#
_entry.id   AF-A0ABD3VA43-F1
#
_cell.length_a   1.000
_cell.length_b   1.000
_cell.length_c   1.000
_cell.angle_alpha   90.00
_cell.angle_beta   90.00
_cell.angle_gamma   90.00
#
_symmetry.space_group_name_H-M   'P 1'
#
loop_
_entity.id
_entity.type
_entity.pdbx_description
1 polymer ?
#
loop_
_entity_poly.entity_id
_entity_poly.type
_entity_poly.pdbx_seq_one_letter_code
_entity_poly.pdbx_strand_id
1 'polypeptide(L)'
;MPLGTKVSKERIEEAFNADVKAAIDSCCKLFDDFQNLPKEVQLIILNMRFNLGHSGLEKFKKFREAVNNGDWDKAADEMVDSKWYEQVPNRAKRLVERMRKVAKNC
;
A
#
# COMPACT_ATOMS: atom_id res chain seq x y z
N MET A 1 -11.58 27.35 0.38
CA MET A 1 -11.04 28.18 -0.71
C MET A 1 -11.96 28.06 -1.92
N PRO A 2 -12.22 29.14 -2.67
CA PRO A 2 -13.03 29.07 -3.89
C PRO A 2 -12.34 28.19 -4.97
N LEU A 3 -13.13 27.65 -5.90
CA LEU A 3 -12.59 26.92 -7.05
C LEU A 3 -11.69 27.84 -7.89
N GLY A 4 -10.50 27.35 -8.28
CA GLY A 4 -9.51 28.12 -9.05
C GLY A 4 -8.43 28.82 -8.21
N THR A 5 -8.46 28.71 -6.88
CA THR A 5 -7.35 29.20 -6.03
C THR A 5 -6.05 28.49 -6.39
N LYS A 6 -5.02 29.26 -6.76
CA LYS A 6 -3.67 28.75 -6.99
C LYS A 6 -3.10 28.23 -5.67
N VAL A 7 -2.61 27.00 -5.69
CA VAL A 7 -1.93 26.38 -4.55
C VAL A 7 -0.43 26.63 -4.72
N SER A 8 0.24 27.11 -3.67
CA SER A 8 1.70 27.28 -3.72
C SER A 8 2.41 25.94 -3.81
N LYS A 9 3.63 25.94 -4.33
CA LYS A 9 4.46 24.73 -4.35
C LYS A 9 4.72 24.22 -2.93
N GLU A 10 4.98 25.11 -1.97
CA GLU A 10 5.18 24.69 -0.58
C GLU A 10 3.95 23.97 -0.04
N ARG A 11 2.74 24.49 -0.31
CA ARG A 11 1.51 23.85 0.16
C ARG A 11 1.30 22.46 -0.46
N ILE A 12 1.69 22.26 -1.72
CA ILE A 12 1.64 20.95 -2.38
C ILE A 12 2.61 19.98 -1.70
N GLU A 13 3.84 20.41 -1.45
CA GLU A 13 4.87 19.60 -0.79
C GLU A 13 4.49 19.27 0.65
N GLU A 14 3.98 20.23 1.42
CA GLU A 14 3.48 20.03 2.78
C GLU A 14 2.35 19.00 2.82
N ALA A 15 1.36 19.13 1.94
CA ALA A 15 0.25 18.19 1.86
C ALA A 15 0.73 16.78 1.50
N PHE A 16 1.64 16.67 0.52
CA PHE A 16 2.22 15.39 0.13
C PHE A 16 3.00 14.73 1.28
N ASN A 17 3.84 15.49 1.97
CA ASN A 17 4.63 14.97 3.09
C ASN A 17 3.74 14.55 4.26
N ALA A 18 2.68 15.31 4.56
CA ALA A 18 1.71 14.94 5.58
C ALA A 18 0.99 13.63 5.23
N ASP A 19 0.57 13.46 3.97
CA ASP A 19 -0.11 12.24 3.51
C ASP A 19 0.83 11.02 3.53
N VAL A 20 2.09 11.19 3.13
CA VAL A 20 3.12 10.13 3.23
C VAL A 20 3.34 9.72 4.67
N LYS A 21 3.48 10.69 5.58
CA LYS A 21 3.66 10.41 7.01
C LYS A 21 2.46 9.64 7.57
N ALA A 22 1.25 10.09 7.28
CA ALA A 22 0.02 9.43 7.74
C ALA A 22 -0.11 8.01 7.17
N ALA A 23 0.32 7.77 5.92
CA ALA A 23 0.35 6.45 5.33
C ALA A 23 1.34 5.52 6.03
N ILE A 24 2.56 6.00 6.32
CA ILE A 24 3.59 5.23 7.05
C ILE A 24 3.11 4.90 8.46
N ASP A 25 2.63 5.90 9.22
CA ASP A 25 2.13 5.72 10.59
C ASP A 25 0.98 4.70 10.63
N SER A 26 0.11 4.73 9.62
CA SER A 26 -0.96 3.75 9.46
C SER A 26 -0.42 2.35 9.18
N CYS A 27 0.61 2.21 8.35
CA CYS A 27 1.20 0.90 8.03
C CYS A 27 1.92 0.31 9.24
N CYS A 28 2.67 1.10 10.02
CA CYS A 28 3.30 0.64 11.26
C CYS A 28 2.30 0.14 12.32
N LYS A 29 1.02 0.53 12.24
CA LYS A 29 -0.05 0.01 13.11
C LYS A 29 -0.70 -1.26 12.60
N LEU A 30 -0.61 -1.53 11.29
CA LEU A 30 -1.32 -2.64 10.64
C LEU A 30 -0.44 -3.88 10.45
N PHE A 31 0.88 -3.71 10.44
CA PHE A 31 1.89 -4.74 10.22
C PHE A 31 2.93 -4.68 11.35
N ASP A 32 3.39 -5.83 11.82
CA ASP A 32 4.15 -5.93 13.06
C ASP A 32 5.56 -5.32 12.93
N ASP A 33 6.18 -5.48 11.76
CA ASP A 33 7.53 -4.99 11.49
C ASP A 33 7.66 -4.28 10.14
N PHE A 34 6.73 -3.35 9.86
CA PHE A 34 6.63 -2.67 8.57
C PHE A 34 7.95 -2.05 8.08
N GLN A 35 8.75 -1.48 8.98
CA GLN A 35 9.98 -0.77 8.63
C GLN A 35 11.11 -1.70 8.16
N ASN A 36 11.11 -2.96 8.61
CA ASN A 36 12.12 -3.95 8.23
C ASN A 36 11.67 -4.86 7.09
N LEU A 37 10.42 -4.76 6.62
CA LEU A 37 9.98 -5.46 5.41
C LEU A 37 10.87 -5.10 4.21
N PRO A 38 11.01 -5.99 3.20
CA PRO A 38 11.72 -5.65 1.99
C PRO A 38 11.20 -4.36 1.37
N LYS A 39 12.10 -3.52 0.84
CA LYS A 39 11.73 -2.18 0.37
C LYS A 39 10.59 -2.19 -0.66
N GLU A 40 10.60 -3.18 -1.54
CA GLU A 40 9.55 -3.36 -2.55
C GLU A 40 8.19 -3.68 -1.93
N VAL A 41 8.16 -4.51 -0.88
CA VAL A 41 6.94 -4.84 -0.12
C VAL A 41 6.38 -3.59 0.55
N GLN A 42 7.22 -2.77 1.19
CA GLN A 42 6.80 -1.50 1.79
C GLN A 42 6.16 -0.57 0.74
N LEU A 43 6.77 -0.46 -0.45
CA LEU A 43 6.25 0.38 -1.54
C LEU A 43 4.91 -0.13 -2.09
N ILE A 44 4.73 -1.45 -2.18
CA ILE A 44 3.45 -2.05 -2.60
C ILE A 44 2.35 -1.73 -1.57
N ILE A 45 2.63 -1.96 -0.28
CA ILE A 45 1.68 -1.72 0.81
C ILE A 45 1.30 -0.24 0.88
N LEU A 46 2.26 0.68 0.79
CA LEU A 46 1.98 2.12 0.77
C LEU A 46 1.13 2.51 -0.44
N ASN A 47 1.40 1.95 -1.62
CA ASN A 47 0.58 2.22 -2.81
C ASN A 47 -0.88 1.76 -2.62
N MET A 48 -1.07 0.56 -2.05
CA MET A 48 -2.40 0.06 -1.68
C MET A 48 -3.05 0.97 -0.63
N ARG A 49 -2.30 1.41 0.39
CA ARG A 49 -2.78 2.32 1.44
C ARG A 49 -3.27 3.66 0.89
N PHE A 50 -2.58 4.23 -0.10
CA PHE A 50 -3.02 5.46 -0.78
C PHE A 50 -4.30 5.24 -1.58
N ASN A 51 -4.47 4.07 -2.18
CA ASN A 51 -5.66 3.77 -2.96
C ASN A 51 -6.89 3.45 -2.10
N LEU A 52 -6.71 2.63 -1.07
CA LEU A 52 -7.79 2.05 -0.29
C LEU A 52 -8.15 2.85 0.96
N GLY A 53 -7.26 3.73 1.43
CA GLY A 53 -7.39 4.31 2.76
C GLY A 53 -6.99 3.33 3.87
N HIS A 54 -7.00 3.81 5.12
CA HIS A 54 -6.66 2.99 6.29
C HIS A 54 -7.65 1.85 6.49
N SER A 55 -8.94 2.18 6.56
CA SER A 55 -10.03 1.22 6.81
C SER A 55 -10.20 0.21 5.67
N GLY A 56 -9.81 0.58 4.44
CA GLY A 56 -9.78 -0.35 3.32
C GLY A 56 -8.69 -1.39 3.51
N LEU A 57 -7.44 -0.96 3.74
CA LEU A 57 -6.30 -1.87 3.92
C LEU A 57 -6.40 -2.73 5.19
N GLU A 58 -6.99 -2.19 6.27
CA GLU A 58 -7.20 -2.94 7.51
C GLU A 58 -8.02 -4.22 7.31
N LYS A 59 -8.97 -4.21 6.36
CA LYS A 59 -9.85 -5.35 6.04
C LYS A 59 -9.13 -6.48 5.29
N PHE A 60 -7.94 -6.24 4.75
CA PHE A 60 -7.11 -7.25 4.06
C PHE A 60 -6.41 -8.17 5.07
N LYS A 61 -7.17 -8.80 5.97
CA LYS A 61 -6.63 -9.55 7.12
C LYS A 61 -5.64 -10.65 6.72
N LYS A 62 -6.02 -11.49 5.75
CA LYS A 62 -5.18 -12.60 5.28
C LYS A 62 -3.92 -12.14 4.54
N PHE A 63 -4.03 -11.08 3.74
CA PHE A 63 -2.86 -10.43 3.14
C PHE A 63 -1.89 -9.90 4.21
N ARG A 64 -2.41 -9.23 5.26
CA ARG A 64 -1.57 -8.72 6.35
C ARG A 64 -0.87 -9.85 7.11
N GLU A 65 -1.59 -10.93 7.39
CA GLU A 65 -1.03 -12.13 7.99
C GLU A 65 0.07 -12.75 7.12
N ALA A 66 -0.17 -12.90 5.81
CA ALA A 66 0.84 -13.40 4.87
C ALA A 66 2.08 -12.51 4.82
N VAL A 67 1.91 -11.18 4.83
CA VAL A 67 3.02 -10.23 4.89
C VAL A 67 3.82 -10.37 6.20
N ASN A 68 3.15 -10.45 7.35
CA ASN A 68 3.84 -10.61 8.64
C ASN A 68 4.61 -11.93 8.72
N ASN A 69 4.12 -12.98 8.06
CA ASN A 69 4.79 -14.28 7.99
C ASN A 69 5.89 -14.35 6.91
N GLY A 70 6.08 -13.30 6.11
CA GLY A 70 7.05 -13.31 5.02
C GLY A 70 6.64 -14.14 3.80
N ASP A 71 5.37 -14.54 3.71
CA ASP A 71 4.83 -15.37 2.62
C ASP A 71 4.33 -14.48 1.47
N TRP A 72 5.26 -14.08 0.59
CA TRP A 72 4.99 -13.11 -0.48
C TRP A 72 4.11 -13.67 -1.60
N ASP A 73 4.16 -14.99 -1.85
CA ASP A 73 3.28 -15.62 -2.81
C ASP A 73 1.84 -15.61 -2.29
N LYS A 74 1.61 -16.05 -1.05
CA LYS A 74 0.29 -15.96 -0.44
C LYS A 74 -0.20 -14.52 -0.34
N ALA A 75 0.67 -13.56 -0.01
CA ALA A 75 0.30 -12.15 -0.01
C ALA A 75 -0.20 -11.70 -1.40
N ALA A 76 0.47 -12.12 -2.47
CA ALA A 76 0.04 -11.82 -3.83
C ALA A 76 -1.26 -12.54 -4.23
N ASP A 77 -1.51 -13.76 -3.76
CA ASP A 77 -2.79 -14.47 -3.94
C ASP A 77 -3.94 -13.70 -3.28
N GLU A 78 -3.76 -13.27 -2.03
CA GLU A 78 -4.75 -12.48 -1.29
C GLU A 78 -4.98 -11.07 -1.87
N MET A 79 -3.99 -10.51 -2.58
CA MET A 79 -4.18 -9.28 -3.35
C MET A 79 -5.12 -9.51 -4.56
N VAL A 80 -4.99 -10.65 -5.24
CA VAL A 80 -5.84 -11.02 -6.39
C VAL A 80 -7.25 -11.40 -5.94
N ASP A 81 -7.37 -12.14 -4.83
CA ASP A 81 -8.64 -12.52 -4.20
C ASP A 81 -9.27 -11.34 -3.44
N SER A 82 -9.50 -10.23 -4.15
CA SER A 82 -10.09 -9.04 -3.54
C SER A 82 -10.92 -8.24 -4.53
N LYS A 83 -12.01 -7.63 -4.05
CA LYS A 83 -12.80 -6.66 -4.84
C LYS A 83 -11.96 -5.49 -5.34
N TRP A 84 -10.92 -5.12 -4.59
CA TRP A 84 -9.98 -4.08 -5.00
C TRP A 84 -9.30 -4.41 -6.33
N TYR A 85 -8.94 -5.68 -6.54
CA TYR A 85 -8.33 -6.14 -7.78
C TYR A 85 -9.24 -5.90 -8.99
N GLU A 86 -10.54 -6.13 -8.84
CA GLU A 86 -11.54 -5.90 -9.87
C GLU A 86 -11.83 -4.41 -10.11
N GLN A 87 -11.82 -3.61 -9.04
CA GLN A 87 -12.13 -2.18 -9.10
C GLN A 87 -11.02 -1.34 -9.74
N VAL A 88 -9.76 -1.74 -9.59
CA VAL A 88 -8.60 -1.00 -10.14
C VAL A 88 -7.62 -1.94 -10.88
N PRO A 89 -8.08 -2.63 -11.94
CA PRO A 89 -7.39 -3.81 -12.48
C PRO A 89 -5.97 -3.52 -12.96
N ASN A 90 -5.73 -2.39 -13.64
CA ASN A 90 -4.41 -2.04 -14.14
C ASN A 90 -3.40 -1.74 -13.01
N ARG A 91 -3.87 -1.11 -11.92
CA ARG A 91 -3.03 -0.82 -10.75
C ARG A 91 -2.78 -2.11 -9.98
N ALA A 92 -3.83 -2.88 -9.73
CA ALA A 92 -3.74 -4.10 -8.94
C ALA A 92 -2.82 -5.14 -9.60
N LYS A 93 -2.99 -5.41 -10.91
CA LYS A 93 -2.12 -6.30 -11.69
C LYS A 93 -0.65 -5.96 -11.54
N ARG A 94 -0.28 -4.69 -11.75
CA ARG A 94 1.12 -4.23 -11.61
C ARG A 94 1.66 -4.46 -10.20
N LEU A 95 0.86 -4.21 -9.16
CA LEU A 95 1.31 -4.40 -7.78
C LEU A 95 1.45 -5.88 -7.42
N VAL A 96 0.53 -6.73 -7.89
CA VAL A 96 0.61 -8.19 -7.72
C VAL A 96 1.86 -8.74 -8.39
N GLU A 97 2.14 -8.34 -9.63
CA GLU A 97 3.36 -8.75 -10.34
C GLU A 97 4.64 -8.37 -9.57
N ARG A 98 4.66 -7.17 -8.98
CA ARG A 98 5.78 -6.73 -8.14
C ARG A 98 5.90 -7.61 -6.89
N MET A 99 4.80 -7.91 -6.20
CA MET A 99 4.80 -8.80 -5.04
C MET A 99 5.33 -10.19 -5.38
N ARG A 100 4.86 -10.79 -6.49
CA ARG A 100 5.34 -12.08 -7.00
C ARG A 100 6.82 -12.10 -7.34
N LYS A 101 7.39 -10.96 -7.77
CA LYS A 101 8.84 -10.86 -8.02
C LYS A 101 9.65 -10.85 -6.74
N VAL A 102 9.09 -10.40 -5.61
CA VAL A 102 9.75 -10.49 -4.31
C VAL A 102 9.96 -11.96 -3.92
N ALA A 103 8.92 -12.80 -4.05
CA ALA A 103 9.01 -14.25 -3.79
C ALA A 103 10.13 -14.95 -4.56
N LYS A 104 10.36 -14.56 -5.82
CA LYS A 104 11.37 -15.17 -6.69
C LYS A 104 12.81 -14.75 -6.40
N ASN A 105 12.99 -13.68 -5.62
CA ASN A 105 14.31 -13.11 -5.31
C ASN A 105 14.73 -13.38 -3.85
N CYS A 106 13.96 -14.20 -3.13
CA CYS A 106 14.26 -14.67 -1.78
C CYS A 106 14.93 -16.05 -1.81
#